data_AF-A0A3P3E1A9-F1
#
_entry.id   AF-A0A3P3E1A9-F1
#
_cell.length_a   1.000
_cell.length_b   1.000
_cell.length_c   1.000
_cell.angle_alpha   90.00
_cell.angle_beta   90.00
_cell.angle_gamma   90.00
#
_symmetry.space_group_name_H-M   'P 1'
#
loop_
_entity.id
_entity.type
_entity.pdbx_description
1 polymer ?
#
loop_
_entity_poly.entity_id
_entity_poly.type
_entity_poly.pdbx_seq_one_letter_code
_entity_poly.pdbx_strand_id
1 'polypeptide(L)'
;VAKLESYGVAAAYLQSDITDVSRHEETVTGVLSRFGRVDCLVSNASMAVVPGDFLDLVPADFDKTIAMDLRGTVFFTLAVVKAMLVRSAADVPRSIINITSVSHEASSPERADYCISKAELAAFYQAVAFR
;
A
#
# COMPACT_ATOMS: atom_id res chain seq x y z
N VAL A 1 17.11 8.56 -4.75
CA VAL A 1 17.20 8.47 -6.23
C VAL A 1 18.63 8.16 -6.67
N ALA A 2 19.61 9.03 -6.44
CA ALA A 2 21.02 8.83 -6.86
C ALA A 2 21.63 7.45 -6.54
N LYS A 3 21.39 6.90 -5.33
CA LYS A 3 21.86 5.55 -4.96
C LYS A 3 21.26 4.46 -5.86
N LEU A 4 19.99 4.55 -6.23
CA LEU A 4 19.35 3.59 -7.12
C LEU A 4 19.92 3.72 -8.54
N GLU A 5 20.09 4.95 -9.02
CA GLU A 5 20.65 5.22 -10.35
C GLU A 5 22.09 4.71 -10.49
N SER A 6 22.86 4.65 -9.39
CA SER A 6 24.21 4.05 -9.41
C SER A 6 24.24 2.56 -9.79
N TYR A 7 23.10 1.86 -9.70
CA TYR A 7 22.95 0.48 -10.20
C TYR A 7 22.55 0.40 -11.69
N GLY A 8 22.52 1.53 -12.41
CA GLY A 8 22.19 1.57 -13.84
C GLY A 8 20.69 1.52 -14.15
N VAL A 9 19.82 1.79 -13.16
CA VAL A 9 18.36 1.79 -13.33
C VAL A 9 17.79 3.21 -13.35
N ALA A 10 16.67 3.41 -14.05
CA ALA A 10 15.91 4.65 -13.95
C ALA A 10 15.12 4.67 -12.63
N ALA A 11 15.26 5.75 -11.85
CA ALA A 11 14.54 5.94 -10.60
C ALA A 11 13.91 7.33 -10.53
N ALA A 12 12.81 7.44 -9.79
CA ALA A 12 12.17 8.71 -9.48
C ALA A 12 11.60 8.65 -8.06
N TYR A 13 11.49 9.81 -7.42
CA TYR A 13 10.84 9.96 -6.13
C TYR A 13 9.61 10.86 -6.31
N LEU A 14 8.48 10.40 -5.77
CA LEU A 14 7.24 11.15 -5.72
C LEU A 14 6.81 11.18 -4.25
N GLN A 15 6.73 12.37 -3.67
CA GLN A 15 6.18 12.52 -2.33
C GLN A 15 4.68 12.26 -2.39
N SER A 16 4.20 11.35 -1.55
CA SER A 16 2.79 10.98 -1.48
C SER A 16 2.44 10.62 -0.05
N ASP A 17 1.30 11.12 0.43
CA ASP A 17 0.69 10.69 1.67
C ASP A 17 -0.43 9.70 1.31
N ILE A 18 -0.28 8.46 1.78
CA ILE A 18 -1.24 7.39 1.46
C ILE A 18 -2.58 7.60 2.16
N THR A 19 -2.65 8.43 3.20
CA THR A 19 -3.93 8.75 3.87
C THR A 19 -4.75 9.77 3.07
N ASP A 20 -4.11 10.58 2.21
CA ASP A 20 -4.75 11.54 1.32
C ASP A 20 -5.17 10.89 -0.01
N VAL A 21 -6.30 10.18 0.07
CA VAL A 21 -6.91 9.48 -1.06
C VAL A 21 -7.18 10.40 -2.26
N SER A 22 -7.42 11.69 -2.03
CA SER A 22 -7.69 12.65 -3.10
C SER A 22 -6.49 12.87 -4.03
N ARG A 23 -5.27 12.58 -3.55
CA ARG A 23 -4.01 12.81 -4.29
C ARG A 23 -3.38 11.55 -4.87
N HIS A 24 -4.02 10.40 -4.72
CA HIS A 24 -3.51 9.15 -5.29
C HIS A 24 -3.41 9.20 -6.82
N GLU A 25 -4.41 9.79 -7.48
CA GLU A 25 -4.42 9.94 -8.94
C GLU A 25 -3.27 10.83 -9.44
N GLU A 26 -2.96 11.91 -8.71
CA GLU A 26 -1.81 12.77 -8.97
C GLU A 26 -0.50 11.96 -8.90
N THR A 27 -0.35 11.13 -7.86
CA THR A 27 0.84 10.27 -7.68
C THR A 27 0.98 9.27 -8.82
N VAL A 28 -0.11 8.56 -9.17
CA VAL A 28 -0.12 7.59 -10.27
C VAL A 28 0.19 8.27 -11.60
N THR A 29 -0.37 9.45 -11.84
CA THR A 29 -0.10 10.25 -13.04
C THR A 29 1.38 10.61 -13.13
N GLY A 30 2.00 11.04 -12.02
CA GLY A 30 3.44 11.30 -11.97
C GLY A 30 4.29 10.09 -12.36
N VAL A 31 3.92 8.89 -11.90
CA VAL A 31 4.61 7.64 -12.29
C VAL A 31 4.46 7.39 -13.80
N LEU A 32 3.22 7.50 -14.32
CA LEU A 32 2.94 7.28 -15.74
C LEU A 32 3.65 8.32 -16.63
N SER A 33 3.72 9.58 -16.23
CA SER A 33 4.47 10.60 -16.97
C SER A 33 5.96 10.29 -17.04
N ARG A 34 6.54 9.69 -15.99
CA ARG A 34 7.98 9.39 -15.92
C ARG A 34 8.38 8.08 -16.58
N PHE A 35 7.56 7.04 -16.45
CA PHE A 35 7.89 5.66 -16.84
C PHE A 35 6.94 5.08 -17.90
N GLY A 36 5.84 5.77 -18.20
CA GLY A 36 4.84 5.37 -19.19
C GLY A 36 3.86 4.30 -18.71
N ARG A 37 4.23 3.49 -17.72
CA ARG A 37 3.44 2.34 -17.25
C ARG A 37 3.77 1.94 -15.81
N VAL A 38 2.93 1.06 -15.25
CA VAL A 38 3.18 0.35 -13.98
C VAL A 38 3.01 -1.14 -14.25
N ASP A 39 4.07 -1.92 -14.04
CA ASP A 39 4.04 -3.38 -14.21
C ASP A 39 3.93 -4.11 -12.86
N CYS A 40 4.48 -3.51 -11.80
CA CYS A 40 4.49 -4.04 -10.45
C CYS A 40 4.12 -2.95 -9.45
N LEU A 41 3.17 -3.24 -8.57
CA LEU A 41 2.92 -2.47 -7.37
C LEU A 41 3.42 -3.25 -6.15
N VAL A 42 4.26 -2.63 -5.33
CA VAL A 42 4.60 -3.16 -4.00
C VAL A 42 3.94 -2.27 -2.95
N SER A 43 2.87 -2.77 -2.33
CA SER A 43 2.20 -2.08 -1.22
C SER A 43 2.91 -2.41 0.08
N ASN A 44 3.68 -1.45 0.59
CA ASN A 44 4.53 -1.62 1.78
C ASN A 44 4.30 -0.54 2.86
N ALA A 45 3.74 0.61 2.49
CA ALA A 45 3.55 1.70 3.44
C ALA A 45 2.69 1.22 4.62
N SER A 46 3.19 1.43 5.84
CA SER A 46 2.44 1.14 7.06
C SER A 46 2.88 2.05 8.20
N MET A 47 2.00 2.23 9.17
CA MET A 47 2.28 2.96 10.40
C MET A 47 3.32 2.22 11.26
N ALA A 48 4.15 2.99 11.96
CA ALA A 48 5.00 2.45 13.01
C ALA A 48 4.12 2.02 14.18
N VAL A 49 4.23 0.75 14.57
CA VAL A 49 3.46 0.18 15.68
C VAL A 49 4.11 0.53 17.00
N VAL A 50 3.38 1.22 17.87
CA VAL A 50 3.80 1.46 19.26
C VAL A 50 3.07 0.46 20.15
N PRO A 51 3.77 -0.49 20.79
CA PRO A 51 3.12 -1.45 21.69
C PRO A 51 2.52 -0.74 22.91
N GLY A 52 1.32 -1.14 23.33
CA GLY A 52 0.65 -0.59 24.51
C GLY A 52 -0.36 -1.58 25.10
N ASP A 53 -0.88 -1.31 26.31
CA ASP A 53 -2.00 -2.10 26.84
C ASP A 53 -3.22 -1.87 25.94
N PHE A 54 -3.96 -2.93 25.63
CA PHE A 54 -5.21 -2.83 24.89
C PHE A 54 -6.22 -1.89 25.58
N LEU A 55 -6.21 -1.83 26.91
CA LEU A 55 -7.08 -0.93 27.67
C LEU A 55 -6.75 0.56 27.47
N ASP A 56 -5.55 0.86 26.99
CA ASP A 56 -5.09 2.23 26.70
C ASP A 56 -5.29 2.61 25.22
N LEU A 57 -5.85 1.72 24.40
CA LEU A 57 -6.08 2.00 22.98
C LEU A 57 -7.09 3.14 22.81
N VAL A 58 -6.62 4.25 22.24
CA VAL A 58 -7.47 5.42 21.97
C VAL A 58 -8.00 5.41 20.53
N PRO A 59 -9.25 5.87 20.29
CA PRO A 59 -9.84 5.90 18.95
C PRO A 59 -8.99 6.62 17.91
N ALA A 60 -8.34 7.72 18.30
CA ALA A 60 -7.52 8.51 17.40
C ALA A 60 -6.30 7.76 16.84
N ASP A 61 -5.74 6.80 17.59
CA ASP A 61 -4.61 6.01 17.13
C ASP A 61 -5.06 4.83 16.28
N PHE A 62 -6.16 4.18 16.68
CA PHE A 62 -6.85 3.19 15.84
C PHE A 62 -7.22 3.78 14.47
N ASP A 63 -7.85 4.96 14.43
CA ASP A 63 -8.28 5.62 13.20
C ASP A 63 -7.09 5.96 12.30
N LYS A 64 -5.95 6.36 12.85
CA LYS A 64 -4.72 6.60 12.07
C LYS A 64 -4.20 5.31 11.45
N THR A 65 -4.14 4.23 12.23
CA THR A 65 -3.71 2.90 11.75
C THR A 65 -4.59 2.45 10.61
N ILE A 66 -5.91 2.52 10.75
CA ILE A 66 -6.86 2.13 9.70
C ILE A 66 -6.80 3.06 8.49
N ALA A 67 -6.67 4.38 8.70
CA ALA A 67 -6.58 5.36 7.62
C ALA A 67 -5.36 5.11 6.72
N MET A 68 -4.21 4.78 7.31
CA MET A 68 -2.98 4.53 6.59
C MET A 68 -2.90 3.12 6.03
N ASP A 69 -2.95 2.10 6.90
CA ASP A 69 -2.66 0.73 6.52
C ASP A 69 -3.76 0.13 5.64
N LEU A 70 -5.03 0.42 5.94
CA LEU A 70 -6.15 -0.14 5.18
C LEU A 70 -6.66 0.84 4.12
N ARG A 71 -7.28 1.95 4.55
CA ARG A 71 -8.03 2.84 3.65
C ARG A 71 -7.13 3.38 2.54
N GLY A 72 -5.98 3.93 2.91
CA GLY A 72 -5.00 4.43 1.96
C GLY A 72 -4.54 3.36 0.98
N THR A 73 -4.09 2.21 1.50
CA THR A 73 -3.63 1.08 0.67
C THR A 73 -4.69 0.60 -0.33
N VAL A 74 -5.94 0.45 0.10
CA VAL A 74 -7.05 -0.01 -0.75
C VAL A 74 -7.27 0.96 -1.92
N PHE A 75 -7.40 2.26 -1.63
CA PHE A 75 -7.70 3.24 -2.67
C PHE A 75 -6.49 3.54 -3.55
N PHE A 76 -5.27 3.49 -3.01
CA PHE A 76 -4.05 3.60 -3.81
C PHE A 76 -3.91 2.41 -4.77
N THR A 77 -4.14 1.19 -4.27
CA THR A 77 -4.17 -0.02 -5.11
C THR A 77 -5.21 0.10 -6.22
N LEU A 78 -6.41 0.59 -5.90
CA LEU A 78 -7.46 0.82 -6.90
C LEU A 78 -7.02 1.80 -7.99
N ALA A 79 -6.39 2.93 -7.63
CA ALA A 79 -5.89 3.91 -8.58
C ALA A 79 -4.82 3.31 -9.51
N VAL A 80 -3.89 2.53 -8.95
CA VAL A 80 -2.84 1.84 -9.71
C VAL A 80 -3.44 0.78 -10.64
N VAL A 81 -4.36 -0.06 -10.15
CA VAL A 81 -5.02 -1.11 -10.95
C VAL A 81 -5.77 -0.49 -12.13
N LYS A 82 -6.49 0.62 -11.92
CA LYS A 82 -7.14 1.35 -13.02
C LYS A 82 -6.13 1.75 -14.09
N ALA A 83 -5.00 2.34 -13.70
CA ALA A 83 -3.93 2.71 -14.63
C ALA A 83 -3.32 1.50 -15.35
N MET A 84 -3.13 0.37 -14.65
CA MET A 84 -2.63 -0.88 -15.24
C MET A 84 -3.59 -1.48 -16.28
N LEU A 85 -4.90 -1.25 -16.15
CA LEU A 85 -5.95 -1.79 -17.03
C LEU A 85 -6.28 -0.91 -18.25
N VAL A 86 -5.88 0.36 -18.27
CA VAL A 86 -6.09 1.25 -19.43
C VAL A 86 -5.34 0.75 -20.68
N ARG A 87 -4.24 0.03 -20.50
CA ARG A 87 -3.52 -0.61 -21.61
C ARG A 87 -4.06 -2.00 -21.87
N SER A 88 -4.13 -2.39 -23.14
CA SER A 88 -4.29 -3.80 -23.53
C SER A 88 -3.22 -4.65 -22.84
N ALA A 89 -3.53 -5.92 -22.55
CA ALA A 89 -2.60 -6.83 -21.89
C ALA A 89 -1.22 -6.74 -22.58
N ALA A 90 -0.26 -6.13 -21.91
CA ALA A 90 1.09 -5.96 -22.43
C ALA A 90 1.80 -7.32 -22.42
N ASP A 91 2.81 -7.49 -23.26
CA ASP A 91 3.68 -8.68 -23.32
C ASP A 91 4.54 -8.90 -22.07
N VAL A 92 4.24 -8.23 -20.96
CA VAL A 92 5.00 -8.24 -19.71
C VAL A 92 4.07 -8.67 -18.57
N PRO A 93 4.47 -9.65 -17.74
CA PRO A 93 3.71 -10.02 -16.55
C PRO A 93 3.45 -8.83 -15.63
N ARG A 94 2.24 -8.76 -15.07
CA ARG A 94 1.82 -7.74 -14.10
C ARG A 94 1.67 -8.37 -12.72
N SER A 95 2.02 -7.63 -11.67
CA SER A 95 1.92 -8.12 -10.29
C SER A 95 1.55 -7.03 -9.29
N ILE A 96 0.88 -7.44 -8.21
CA ILE A 96 0.67 -6.63 -7.03
C ILE A 96 1.15 -7.44 -5.84
N ILE A 97 2.12 -6.90 -5.11
CA ILE A 97 2.75 -7.54 -3.96
C ILE A 97 2.37 -6.72 -2.74
N ASN A 98 1.68 -7.33 -1.79
CA ASN A 98 1.34 -6.69 -0.53
C ASN A 98 2.24 -7.19 0.60
N ILE A 99 2.76 -6.27 1.39
CA ILE A 99 3.55 -6.58 2.57
C ILE A 99 2.63 -6.54 3.80
N THR A 100 2.22 -7.73 4.26
CA THR A 100 1.44 -7.90 5.49
C THR A 100 2.37 -8.09 6.71
N SER A 101 2.02 -8.96 7.64
CA SER A 101 2.81 -9.35 8.81
C SER A 101 2.39 -10.73 9.26
N VAL A 102 3.27 -11.48 9.95
CA VAL A 102 2.87 -12.70 10.70
C VAL A 102 1.75 -12.42 11.71
N SER A 103 1.61 -11.15 12.12
CA SER A 103 0.54 -10.67 12.99
C SER A 103 -0.87 -10.82 12.43
N HIS A 104 -1.03 -11.16 11.14
CA HIS A 104 -2.34 -11.52 10.58
C HIS A 104 -2.84 -12.90 11.05
N GLU A 105 -1.94 -13.80 11.45
CA GLU A 105 -2.25 -15.14 11.99
C GLU A 105 -2.00 -15.24 13.50
N ALA A 106 -1.02 -14.50 14.01
CA ALA A 106 -0.63 -14.49 15.41
C ALA A 106 -0.90 -13.12 16.06
N SER A 107 -2.09 -12.97 16.64
CA SER A 107 -2.50 -11.72 17.28
C SER A 107 -1.66 -11.43 18.52
N SER A 108 -1.18 -10.19 18.62
CA SER A 108 -0.45 -9.68 19.78
C SER A 108 -1.37 -8.65 20.47
N PRO A 109 -1.86 -8.91 21.71
CA PRO A 109 -2.78 -8.01 22.40
C PRO A 109 -2.27 -6.57 22.48
N GLU A 110 -0.95 -6.40 22.59
CA GLU A 110 -0.30 -5.11 22.69
C GLU A 110 -0.24 -4.31 21.37
N ARG A 111 -0.79 -4.86 20.27
CA ARG A 111 -0.79 -4.30 18.91
C ARG A 111 -2.09 -4.62 18.17
N ALA A 112 -3.22 -4.57 18.87
CA ALA A 112 -4.50 -5.05 18.36
C ALA A 112 -4.94 -4.35 17.06
N ASP A 113 -4.82 -3.02 16.99
CA ASP A 113 -5.16 -2.19 15.82
C ASP A 113 -4.32 -2.56 14.59
N TYR A 114 -3.01 -2.78 14.77
CA TYR A 114 -2.12 -3.25 13.72
C TYR A 114 -2.44 -4.69 13.27
N CYS A 115 -2.77 -5.60 14.19
CA CYS A 115 -3.15 -6.97 13.83
C CYS A 115 -4.43 -6.95 12.97
N ILE A 116 -5.41 -6.11 13.32
CA ILE A 116 -6.63 -5.89 12.54
C ILE A 116 -6.27 -5.39 11.14
N SER A 117 -5.47 -4.33 11.01
CA SER A 117 -5.14 -3.75 9.71
C SER A 117 -4.46 -4.76 8.77
N LYS A 118 -3.58 -5.63 9.30
CA LYS A 118 -2.91 -6.67 8.51
C LYS A 118 -3.82 -7.82 8.11
N ALA A 119 -4.76 -8.21 8.96
CA ALA A 119 -5.76 -9.22 8.62
C ALA A 119 -6.72 -8.71 7.53
N GLU A 120 -7.19 -7.47 7.63
CA GLU A 120 -8.08 -6.85 6.65
C GLU A 120 -7.42 -6.68 5.28
N LEU A 121 -6.14 -6.28 5.26
CA LEU A 121 -5.36 -6.24 4.03
C LEU A 121 -5.24 -7.61 3.35
N ALA A 122 -5.06 -8.69 4.12
CA ALA A 122 -4.99 -10.04 3.55
C ALA A 122 -6.30 -10.40 2.84
N ALA A 123 -7.45 -10.13 3.46
CA ALA A 123 -8.76 -10.36 2.86
C ALA A 123 -8.97 -9.50 1.59
N PHE A 124 -8.58 -8.22 1.63
CA PHE A 124 -8.66 -7.34 0.47
C PHE A 124 -7.88 -7.88 -0.73
N TYR A 125 -6.62 -8.27 -0.54
CA TYR A 125 -5.81 -8.76 -1.65
C TYR A 125 -6.24 -10.14 -2.18
N GLN A 126 -6.82 -11.00 -1.33
CA GLN A 126 -7.48 -12.22 -1.80
C GLN A 126 -8.65 -11.88 -2.74
N ALA A 127 -9.49 -10.90 -2.39
CA ALA A 127 -10.58 -10.47 -3.25
C ALA A 127 -10.09 -9.85 -4.57
N VAL A 128 -9.05 -9.02 -4.52
CA VAL A 128 -8.44 -8.40 -5.72
C VAL A 128 -7.83 -9.46 -6.64
N ALA A 129 -7.25 -10.54 -6.10
CA ALA A 129 -6.64 -11.60 -6.89
C ALA A 129 -7.64 -12.36 -7.79
N PHE A 130 -8.93 -12.38 -7.43
CA PHE A 130 -9.98 -13.01 -8.24
C PHE A 130 -10.57 -12.10 -9.33
N ARG A 131 -10.15 -10.82 -9.38
CA ARG A 131 -10.68 -9.85 -10.35
C ARG A 131 -9.94 -9.88 -11.69
#